data_AF-A0A0B7BN60-F1
#
_entry.id   AF-A0A0B7BN60-F1
#
_cell.length_a   1.000
_cell.length_b   1.000
_cell.length_c   1.000
_cell.angle_alpha   90.00
_cell.angle_beta   90.00
_cell.angle_gamma   90.00
#
_symmetry.space_group_name_H-M   'P 1'
#
loop_
_entity.id
_entity.type
_entity.pdbx_description
1 polymer ?
#
loop_
_entity_poly.entity_id
_entity_poly.type
_entity_poly.pdbx_seq_one_letter_code
_entity_poly.pdbx_strand_id
1 'polypeptide(L)' 'KLHIIFQQIWQSEIIPQEMKDASIIHLYKRKGNRHECNNHRGISLLSIAGKIFARILLNRLTAHLDRGLL' A
#
# COMPACT_ATOMS: atom_id res chain seq x y z
N LYS A 1 18.46 -7.73 0.08
CA LYS A 1 18.44 -6.30 0.50
C LYS A 1 17.08 -5.93 1.10
N LEU A 2 15.98 -5.91 0.34
CA LEU A 2 14.64 -5.62 0.91
C LEU A 2 14.19 -6.59 2.01
N HIS A 3 14.48 -7.89 1.88
CA HIS A 3 14.12 -8.87 2.91
C HIS A 3 14.74 -8.57 4.28
N ILE A 4 15.96 -8.02 4.32
CA ILE A 4 16.65 -7.63 5.57
C ILE A 4 15.89 -6.47 6.21
N ILE A 5 15.52 -5.46 5.43
CA ILE A 5 14.73 -4.32 5.90
C ILE A 5 13.39 -4.80 6.45
N PHE A 6 12.68 -5.69 5.75
CA PHE A 6 11.41 -6.22 6.24
C PHE A 6 11.55 -7.07 7.50
N GLN A 7 12.64 -7.84 7.64
CA GLN A 7 12.94 -8.56 8.88
C GLN A 7 13.21 -7.60 10.03
N GLN A 8 13.96 -6.52 9.80
CA GLN A 8 14.21 -5.49 10.81
C GLN A 8 12.91 -4.81 11.23
N ILE A 9 12.05 -4.42 10.28
CA ILE A 9 10.73 -3.85 10.56
C ILE A 9 9.88 -4.83 11.37
N TRP A 10 9.93 -6.13 11.05
CA TRP A 10 9.19 -7.15 11.78
C TRP A 10 9.69 -7.34 13.22
N GLN A 11 11.00 -7.24 13.45
CA GLN A 11 11.61 -7.37 14.77
C GLN A 11 11.43 -6.12 15.64
N SER A 12 11.54 -4.94 15.04
CA SER A 12 11.44 -3.66 15.75
C SER A 12 10.00 -3.15 15.89
N GLU A 13 9.08 -3.69 15.10
CA GLU A 13 7.70 -3.20 14.94
C GLU A 13 7.60 -1.75 14.46
N ILE A 14 8.71 -1.17 13.96
CA ILE A 14 8.78 0.21 13.47
C ILE A 14 8.84 0.20 11.95
N ILE A 15 7.78 0.73 11.33
CA ILE A 15 7.72 0.95 9.88
C ILE A 15 8.22 2.37 9.57
N PRO A 16 9.20 2.55 8.65
CA PRO A 16 9.64 3.87 8.20
C PRO A 16 8.47 4.71 7.66
N GLN A 17 8.48 6.02 7.93
CA GLN A 17 7.39 6.92 7.53
C GLN A 17 7.17 6.93 6.01
N GLU A 18 8.24 6.90 5.22
CA GLU A 18 8.22 6.84 3.75
C GLU A 18 7.56 5.57 3.17
N MET A 19 7.40 4.52 3.99
CA MET A 19 6.66 3.32 3.62
C MET A 19 5.19 3.36 4.04
N LYS A 20 4.84 4.25 4.97
CA LYS A 20 3.47 4.48 5.46
C LYS A 20 2.76 5.56 4.65
N ASP A 21 3.48 6.60 4.27
CA ASP A 21 2.92 7.74 3.54
C ASP A 21 2.63 7.37 2.09
N ALA A 22 1.46 7.78 1.62
CA ALA A 22 1.04 7.62 0.23
C ALA A 22 0.95 8.98 -0.46
N SER A 23 1.50 9.08 -1.66
CA SER A 23 1.27 10.24 -2.53
C SER A 23 -0.12 10.14 -3.16
N ILE A 24 -0.91 11.21 -3.07
CA ILE A 24 -2.21 11.28 -3.75
C ILE A 24 -1.98 11.67 -5.21
N ILE A 25 -2.36 10.78 -6.13
CA ILE A 25 -2.24 11.01 -7.57
C ILE A 25 -3.63 11.12 -8.18
N HIS A 26 -3.85 12.14 -9.01
CA HIS A 26 -5.09 12.27 -9.77
C HIS A 26 -5.06 11.38 -11.01
N LEU A 27 -5.90 10.35 -11.01
CA LEU A 27 -6.08 9.42 -12.12
C LEU A 27 -7.32 9.82 -12.93
N TYR A 28 -7.11 10.06 -14.23
CA TYR A 28 -8.20 10.31 -15.16
C TYR A 28 -9.07 9.07 -15.34
N LYS A 29 -10.40 9.23 -15.15
CA LYS A 29 -11.38 8.13 -15.21
C LYS A 29 -11.66 7.63 -16.64
N ARG A 30 -11.02 8.21 -17.66
CA ARG A 30 -11.26 7.91 -19.09
C ARG A 30 -12.72 8.12 -19.52
N LYS A 31 -13.37 9.15 -18.98
CA LYS A 31 -14.73 9.53 -19.33
C LYS A 31 -14.88 11.06 -19.33
N GLY A 32 -15.74 11.57 -20.21
CA GLY A 32 -16.06 12.99 -20.30
C GLY A 32 -14.88 13.86 -20.75
N ASN A 33 -14.93 15.14 -20.40
CA ASN A 33 -13.87 16.10 -20.70
C ASN A 33 -12.72 15.96 -19.69
N ARG A 34 -11.48 15.88 -20.19
CA ARG A 34 -10.26 15.76 -19.36
C ARG A 34 -10.00 16.99 -18.49
N HIS A 35 -10.52 18.16 -18.86
CA HIS A 35 -10.36 19.40 -18.12
C HIS A 35 -11.34 19.56 -16.94
N GLU A 36 -12.37 18.71 -16.84
CA GLU A 36 -13.31 18.75 -15.73
C GLU A 36 -12.78 17.96 -14.52
N CYS A 37 -12.69 18.61 -13.36
CA CYS A 37 -12.18 17.98 -12.12
C CYS A 37 -12.96 16.70 -11.73
N ASN A 38 -14.27 16.67 -11.95
CA ASN A 38 -15.13 15.52 -11.62
C ASN A 38 -14.78 14.24 -12.42
N ASN A 39 -14.10 14.39 -13.56
CA ASN A 39 -13.67 13.28 -14.41
C ASN A 39 -12.33 12.66 -13.95
N HIS A 40 -11.79 13.08 -12.81
CA HIS A 40 -10.62 12.49 -12.16
C HIS A 40 -11.00 11.83 -10.82
N ARG A 41 -10.17 10.90 -10.35
CA ARG A 41 -10.22 10.38 -8.97
C ARG A 41 -8.84 10.42 -8.35
N GLY A 42 -8.75 10.77 -7.07
CA GLY A 42 -7.52 10.56 -6.30
C GLY A 42 -7.28 9.06 -6.10
N ILE A 43 -6.02 8.64 -6.22
CA ILE A 43 -5.55 7.33 -5.78
C ILE A 43 -4.36 7.52 -4.84
N SER A 44 -4.28 6.71 -3.79
CA SER A 44 -3.14 6.71 -2.85
C SER A 44 -2.05 5.78 -3.38
N LEU A 45 -0.85 6.31 -3.60
CA LEU A 45 0.29 5.57 -4.12
C LEU A 45 1.39 5.46 -3.06
N LEU A 46 1.60 4.27 -2.52
CA LEU A 46 2.72 3.96 -1.63
C LEU A 46 4.04 3.80 -2.43
N SER A 47 5.16 3.96 -1.73
CA SER A 47 6.48 3.56 -2.22
C SER A 47 6.51 2.07 -2.60
N ILE A 48 7.41 1.68 -3.51
CA ILE A 48 7.51 0.28 -3.98
C ILE A 48 7.73 -0.66 -2.79
N ALA A 49 8.63 -0.30 -1.87
CA ALA A 49 8.90 -1.08 -0.68
C ALA A 49 7.67 -1.17 0.25
N GLY A 50 6.95 -0.06 0.47
CA GLY A 50 5.71 -0.05 1.26
C GLY A 50 4.62 -0.93 0.67
N LYS A 51 4.44 -0.94 -0.65
CA LYS A 51 3.47 -1.85 -1.33
C LYS A 51 3.81 -3.32 -1.13
N ILE A 52 5.08 -3.68 -1.27
CA ILE A 52 5.54 -5.06 -1.08
C ILE A 52 5.32 -5.47 0.38
N PHE A 53 5.67 -4.62 1.34
CA PHE A 53 5.46 -4.90 2.76
C PHE A 53 3.97 -5.06 3.10
N ALA A 54 3.12 -4.15 2.64
CA ALA A 54 1.67 -4.24 2.83
C ALA A 54 1.08 -5.54 2.25
N ARG A 55 1.58 -6.00 1.09
CA ARG A 55 1.18 -7.29 0.50
C ARG A 55 1.59 -8.48 1.36
N ILE A 56 2.80 -8.45 1.93
CA ILE A 56 3.27 -9.51 2.84
C ILE A 56 2.35 -9.58 4.08
N LEU A 57 2.03 -8.43 4.68
CA LEU A 57 1.12 -8.35 5.81
C LEU A 57 -0.27 -8.90 5.47
N LEU A 58 -0.85 -8.43 4.35
CA LEU A 58 -2.15 -8.89 3.89
C LEU A 58 -2.18 -10.41 3.73
N ASN A 59 -1.20 -10.99 3.04
CA ASN A 59 -1.16 -12.43 2.82
C ASN A 59 -1.08 -13.23 4.13
N ARG A 60 -0.34 -12.72 5.14
CA ARG A 60 -0.27 -13.35 6.47
C ARG A 60 -1.59 -13.25 7.22
N LEU A 61 -2.22 -12.09 7.22
CA LEU A 61 -3.51 -11.86 7.87
C LEU A 61 -4.61 -12.71 7.23
N THR A 62 -4.69 -12.75 5.90
CA THR A 62 -5.64 -13.60 5.17
C THR A 62 -5.43 -15.07 5.50
N ALA A 63 -4.17 -15.55 5.50
CA ALA A 63 -3.88 -16.93 5.86
C ALA A 63 -4.26 -17.27 7.31
N HIS A 64 -4.24 -16.30 8.24
CA HIS A 64 -4.73 -16.49 9.60
C HIS A 64 -6.26 -16.52 9.68
N LEU A 65 -6.94 -15.63 8.95
CA LEU A 65 -8.41 -15.60 8.86
C LEU A 65 -8.98 -16.88 8.23
N ASP A 66 -8.37 -17.36 7.15
CA ASP A 66 -8.81 -18.56 6.44
C ASP A 66 -8.66 -19.84 7.30
N ARG A 67 -7.80 -19.82 8.31
CA ARG A 67 -7.62 -20.91 9.27
C ARG A 67 -8.64 -20.88 10.43
N GLY A 68 -9.53 -19.88 10.47
CA GLY A 68 -10.52 -19.72 11.54
C GLY A 68 -9.91 -19.38 12.90
N LEU A 69 -8.74 -18.75 12.92
CA LEU A 69 -8.04 -18.38 14.17
C LEU A 69 -8.51 -17.03 14.76
N LEU A 70 -9.66 -16.54 14.32
CA LEU A 70 -10.37 -15.36 14.83
C LEU A 70 -11.88 -15.62 14.82
#